data_AF-A0A5N9EMZ6-F1
#
_entry.id   AF-A0A5N9EMZ6-F1
#
_cell.length_a   1.000
_cell.length_b   1.000
_cell.length_c   1.000
_cell.angle_alpha   90.00
_cell.angle_beta   90.00
_cell.angle_gamma   90.00
#
_symmetry.space_group_name_H-M   'P 1'
#
loop_
_entity.id
_entity.type
_entity.pdbx_description
1 polymer ?
#
loop_
_entity_poly.entity_id
_entity_poly.type
_entity_poly.pdbx_seq_one_letter_code
_entity_poly.pdbx_strand_id
1 'polypeptide(L)'
;MLAHELVGQKNDEAKMLFKGAAQFLGWTGTEAVIEGTIDNTTLKPLPRGTSFGMILAREFGEDAIYAKLKAHAEENYQPMWDEPTGEFTWGFGLDEPYPRGQLNGPMATAEAISRDAMWGIYNKPNLRKFIEPTVYGVDFPNICLTQATYDAEKSVLVISTDRGLPASSGHPTSFRITNVNPRLFSLKVDGELSEQYEIVNGDIEISTTIGEHTFLIDL
;
A
#
# COMPACT_ATOMS: atom_id res chain seq x y z
N MET A 1 -14.97 8.01 -15.00
CA MET A 1 -15.93 7.90 -13.87
C MET A 1 -15.64 9.02 -12.89
N LEU A 2 -16.49 10.06 -12.81
CA LEU A 2 -16.25 11.26 -11.99
C LEU A 2 -16.40 11.02 -10.47
N ALA A 3 -16.98 9.90 -10.05
CA ALA A 3 -17.27 9.60 -8.65
C ALA A 3 -16.01 9.64 -7.75
N HIS A 4 -14.86 9.14 -8.25
CA HIS A 4 -13.62 9.12 -7.47
C HIS A 4 -13.11 10.53 -7.08
N GLU A 5 -13.35 11.53 -7.94
CA GLU A 5 -12.94 12.93 -7.70
C GLU A 5 -13.79 13.59 -6.61
N LEU A 6 -15.01 13.09 -6.40
CA LEU A 6 -15.96 13.62 -5.44
C LEU A 6 -15.79 13.05 -4.04
N VAL A 7 -15.13 11.90 -3.88
CA VAL A 7 -15.03 11.16 -2.60
C VAL A 7 -14.63 12.07 -1.44
N GLY A 8 -13.59 12.88 -1.61
CA GLY A 8 -13.06 13.73 -0.53
C GLY A 8 -13.99 14.86 -0.08
N GLN A 9 -14.88 15.35 -0.96
CA GLN A 9 -15.68 16.56 -0.74
C GLN A 9 -17.19 16.31 -0.65
N LYS A 10 -17.68 15.27 -1.32
CA LYS A 10 -19.08 14.94 -1.59
C LYS A 10 -19.26 13.41 -1.55
N ASN A 11 -18.96 12.82 -0.39
CA ASN A 11 -18.85 11.36 -0.22
C ASN A 11 -20.17 10.63 -0.52
N ASP A 12 -21.30 11.15 -0.03
CA ASP A 12 -22.61 10.55 -0.26
C ASP A 12 -23.00 10.58 -1.75
N GLU A 13 -22.74 11.69 -2.44
CA GLU A 13 -22.98 11.81 -3.87
C GLU A 13 -22.04 10.90 -4.68
N ALA A 14 -20.77 10.81 -4.28
CA ALA A 14 -19.82 9.88 -4.89
C ALA A 14 -20.29 8.42 -4.76
N LYS A 15 -20.78 8.03 -3.58
CA LYS A 15 -21.34 6.70 -3.32
C LYS A 15 -22.60 6.44 -4.14
N MET A 16 -23.50 7.42 -4.25
CA MET A 16 -24.69 7.33 -5.09
C MET A 16 -24.34 7.11 -6.56
N LEU A 17 -23.40 7.88 -7.10
CA LEU A 17 -22.93 7.76 -8.47
C LEU A 17 -22.24 6.41 -8.72
N PHE A 18 -21.42 5.95 -7.78
CA PHE A 18 -20.79 4.63 -7.86
C PHE A 18 -21.84 3.51 -7.93
N LYS A 19 -22.86 3.54 -7.07
CA LYS A 19 -23.93 2.53 -7.08
C LYS A 19 -24.71 2.51 -8.40
N GLY A 20 -25.03 3.69 -8.92
CA GLY A 20 -25.67 3.81 -10.23
C GLY A 20 -24.81 3.22 -11.36
N ALA A 21 -23.50 3.53 -11.36
CA ALA A 21 -22.56 2.98 -12.33
C ALA A 21 -22.40 1.46 -12.20
N ALA A 22 -22.29 0.95 -10.97
CA ALA A 22 -22.16 -0.48 -10.71
C ALA A 22 -23.38 -1.27 -11.20
N GLN A 23 -24.58 -0.74 -11.01
CA GLN A 23 -25.80 -1.34 -11.54
C GLN A 23 -25.82 -1.28 -13.08
N PHE A 24 -25.52 -0.11 -13.66
CA PHE A 24 -25.52 0.08 -15.11
C PHE A 24 -24.50 -0.81 -15.83
N LEU A 25 -23.31 -0.98 -15.26
CA LEU A 25 -22.22 -1.81 -15.81
C LEU A 25 -22.33 -3.28 -15.42
N GLY A 26 -23.41 -3.69 -14.74
CA GLY A 26 -23.64 -5.09 -14.37
C GLY A 26 -22.70 -5.63 -13.31
N TRP A 27 -22.01 -4.78 -12.55
CA TRP A 27 -21.08 -5.22 -11.49
C TRP A 27 -21.79 -5.86 -10.31
N THR A 28 -23.08 -5.55 -10.11
CA THR A 28 -23.92 -6.15 -9.07
C THR A 28 -24.50 -7.51 -9.45
N GLY A 29 -24.43 -7.91 -10.72
CA GLY A 29 -24.97 -9.16 -11.24
C GLY A 29 -23.91 -10.23 -11.49
N THR A 30 -24.28 -11.30 -12.20
CA THR A 30 -23.39 -12.42 -12.55
C THR A 30 -22.78 -12.29 -13.94
N GLU A 31 -23.14 -11.26 -14.70
CA GLU A 31 -22.64 -11.01 -16.05
C GLU A 31 -21.14 -10.70 -16.04
N ALA A 32 -20.49 -10.89 -17.19
CA ALA A 32 -19.09 -10.53 -17.36
C ALA A 32 -18.86 -9.03 -17.10
N VAL A 33 -17.68 -8.68 -16.60
CA VAL A 33 -17.29 -7.27 -16.44
C VAL A 33 -17.14 -6.64 -17.83
N ILE A 34 -17.78 -5.48 -18.02
CA ILE A 34 -17.70 -4.69 -19.24
C ILE A 34 -16.92 -3.42 -18.92
N GLU A 35 -15.93 -3.11 -19.75
CA GLU A 35 -15.24 -1.82 -19.66
C GLU A 35 -16.12 -0.69 -20.17
N GLY A 36 -16.33 0.31 -19.31
CA GLY A 36 -17.09 1.51 -19.65
C GLY A 36 -16.31 2.56 -20.44
N THR A 37 -15.03 2.31 -20.74
CA THR A 37 -14.15 3.26 -21.43
C THR A 37 -13.37 2.59 -22.55
N ILE A 38 -13.23 3.30 -23.68
CA ILE A 38 -12.39 2.90 -24.80
C ILE A 38 -11.25 3.91 -25.00
N ASP A 39 -10.13 3.43 -25.50
CA ASP A 39 -9.04 4.27 -25.96
C ASP A 39 -9.41 4.86 -27.32
N ASN A 40 -9.42 6.19 -27.44
CA ASN A 40 -9.86 6.87 -28.67
C ASN A 40 -8.87 6.72 -29.83
N THR A 41 -7.67 6.19 -29.62
CA THR A 41 -6.66 5.97 -30.65
C THR A 41 -6.64 4.51 -31.15
N THR A 42 -6.81 3.55 -30.25
CA THR A 42 -6.76 2.11 -30.56
C THR A 42 -8.15 1.47 -30.63
N LEU A 43 -9.19 2.16 -30.18
CA LEU A 43 -10.58 1.69 -30.04
C LEU A 43 -10.73 0.43 -29.18
N LYS A 44 -9.72 0.12 -28.37
CA LYS A 44 -9.74 -0.99 -27.41
C LYS A 44 -10.30 -0.53 -26.07
N PRO A 45 -10.93 -1.44 -25.29
CA PRO A 45 -11.25 -1.19 -23.89
C PRO A 45 -10.04 -0.69 -23.09
N LEU A 46 -10.25 0.35 -22.28
CA LEU A 46 -9.28 0.82 -21.29
C LEU A 46 -9.64 0.27 -19.92
N PRO A 47 -8.67 -0.21 -19.12
CA PRO A 47 -8.91 -0.83 -17.80
C PRO A 47 -9.29 0.20 -16.70
N ARG A 48 -9.65 1.43 -17.10
CA ARG A 48 -10.01 2.52 -16.16
C ARG A 48 -11.37 2.28 -15.52
N GLY A 49 -12.31 1.60 -16.19
CA GLY A 49 -13.58 1.23 -15.58
C GLY A 49 -13.36 0.29 -14.40
N THR A 50 -12.63 -0.80 -14.65
CA THR A 50 -12.28 -1.78 -13.62
C THR A 50 -11.43 -1.17 -12.50
N SER A 51 -10.31 -0.51 -12.79
CA SER A 51 -9.39 -0.02 -11.74
C SER A 51 -10.02 1.03 -10.81
N PHE A 52 -10.72 2.04 -11.35
CA PHE A 52 -11.44 3.00 -10.50
C PHE A 52 -12.68 2.39 -9.83
N GLY A 53 -13.32 1.40 -10.46
CA GLY A 53 -14.39 0.62 -9.85
C GLY A 53 -13.89 -0.12 -8.61
N MET A 54 -12.71 -0.74 -8.66
CA MET A 54 -12.07 -1.41 -7.53
C MET A 54 -11.75 -0.44 -6.39
N ILE A 55 -11.17 0.74 -6.70
CA ILE A 55 -10.89 1.79 -5.71
C ILE A 55 -12.17 2.18 -4.96
N LEU A 56 -13.24 2.52 -5.70
CA LEU A 56 -14.50 2.97 -5.10
C LEU A 56 -15.22 1.84 -4.36
N ALA A 57 -15.13 0.60 -4.85
CA ALA A 57 -15.66 -0.56 -4.14
C ALA A 57 -14.97 -0.75 -2.79
N ARG A 58 -13.63 -0.62 -2.72
CA ARG A 58 -12.88 -0.67 -1.45
C ARG A 58 -13.25 0.48 -0.53
N GLU A 59 -13.28 1.71 -1.06
CA GLU A 59 -13.64 2.91 -0.32
C GLU A 59 -15.01 2.79 0.35
N PHE A 60 -16.02 2.31 -0.40
CA PHE A 60 -17.38 2.20 0.11
C PHE A 60 -17.71 0.88 0.81
N GLY A 61 -16.74 -0.03 0.90
CA GLY A 61 -16.89 -1.34 1.53
C GLY A 61 -17.82 -2.30 0.78
N GLU A 62 -17.79 -2.25 -0.54
CA GLU A 62 -18.59 -3.06 -1.47
C GLU A 62 -17.77 -4.28 -1.91
N ASP A 63 -17.46 -5.17 -0.96
CA ASP A 63 -16.48 -6.25 -1.10
C ASP A 63 -16.80 -7.23 -2.24
N ALA A 64 -18.08 -7.51 -2.49
CA ALA A 64 -18.50 -8.40 -3.58
C ALA A 64 -18.19 -7.80 -4.96
N ILE A 65 -18.39 -6.49 -5.13
CA ILE A 65 -18.04 -5.78 -6.37
C ILE A 65 -16.51 -5.76 -6.53
N TYR A 66 -15.78 -5.46 -5.44
CA TYR A 66 -14.32 -5.50 -5.46
C TYR A 66 -13.79 -6.87 -5.88
N ALA A 67 -14.29 -7.95 -5.28
CA ALA A 67 -13.86 -9.31 -5.61
C ALA A 67 -14.11 -9.66 -7.08
N LYS A 68 -15.29 -9.30 -7.61
CA LYS A 68 -15.63 -9.49 -9.04
C LYS A 68 -14.67 -8.74 -9.96
N LEU A 69 -14.43 -7.46 -9.69
CA LEU A 69 -13.55 -6.62 -10.51
C LEU A 69 -12.08 -7.06 -10.41
N LYS A 70 -11.62 -7.45 -9.22
CA LYS A 70 -10.27 -8.01 -9.01
C LYS A 70 -10.08 -9.30 -9.79
N ALA A 71 -11.04 -10.22 -9.75
CA ALA A 71 -10.97 -11.46 -10.55
C ALA A 71 -10.87 -11.17 -12.05
N HIS A 72 -11.65 -10.20 -12.55
CA HIS A 72 -11.51 -9.74 -13.93
C HIS A 72 -10.12 -9.16 -14.23
N ALA A 73 -9.58 -8.33 -13.34
CA ALA A 73 -8.25 -7.75 -13.50
C ALA A 73 -7.16 -8.82 -13.56
N GLU A 74 -7.15 -9.78 -12.60
CA GLU A 74 -6.22 -10.91 -12.56
C GLU A 74 -6.19 -11.69 -13.87
N GLU A 75 -7.37 -11.95 -14.46
CA GLU A 75 -7.50 -12.69 -15.70
C GLU A 75 -7.04 -11.89 -16.94
N ASN A 76 -7.22 -10.57 -16.94
CA ASN A 76 -7.14 -9.77 -18.17
C ASN A 76 -5.94 -8.80 -18.22
N TYR A 77 -5.33 -8.44 -17.09
CA TYR A 77 -4.34 -7.35 -17.02
C TYR A 77 -2.91 -7.78 -16.71
N GLN A 78 -2.62 -9.08 -16.77
CA GLN A 78 -1.27 -9.64 -16.66
C GLN A 78 -0.58 -9.20 -15.34
N PRO A 79 -1.05 -9.68 -14.18
CA PRO A 79 -0.32 -9.54 -12.93
C PRO A 79 1.00 -10.32 -13.02
N MET A 80 2.12 -9.66 -12.74
CA MET A 80 3.46 -10.20 -12.89
C MET A 80 4.30 -9.89 -11.66
N TRP A 81 5.10 -10.86 -11.23
CA TRP A 81 6.11 -10.71 -10.20
C TRP A 81 7.49 -10.86 -10.82
N ASP A 82 8.32 -9.82 -10.72
CA ASP A 82 9.73 -9.86 -11.11
C ASP A 82 10.54 -10.34 -9.90
N GLU A 83 10.84 -11.65 -9.86
CA GLU A 83 11.58 -12.27 -8.75
C GLU A 83 12.95 -11.62 -8.47
N PRO A 84 13.78 -11.27 -9.49
CA PRO A 84 15.04 -10.58 -9.26
C PRO A 84 14.93 -9.23 -8.52
N THR A 85 13.91 -8.43 -8.86
CA THR A 85 13.73 -7.08 -8.30
C THR A 85 12.75 -7.02 -7.13
N GLY A 86 11.93 -8.07 -6.95
CA GLY A 86 10.84 -8.11 -5.98
C GLY A 86 9.65 -7.24 -6.34
N GLU A 87 9.56 -6.76 -7.59
CA GLU A 87 8.50 -5.84 -8.02
C GLU A 87 7.26 -6.58 -8.52
N PHE A 88 6.09 -6.16 -8.04
CA PHE A 88 4.79 -6.55 -8.61
C PHE A 88 4.29 -5.48 -9.58
N THR A 89 3.87 -5.91 -10.76
CA THR A 89 3.28 -5.00 -11.75
C THR A 89 2.14 -5.65 -12.54
N TRP A 90 1.28 -4.80 -13.09
CA TRP A 90 0.25 -5.15 -14.07
C TRP A 90 0.73 -4.75 -15.47
N GLY A 91 0.78 -5.71 -16.39
CA GLY A 91 1.35 -5.52 -17.74
C GLY A 91 0.42 -4.87 -18.76
N PHE A 92 -0.90 -5.09 -18.64
CA PHE A 92 -1.93 -4.52 -19.55
C PHE A 92 -1.71 -4.76 -21.06
N GLY A 93 -0.88 -5.73 -21.45
CA GLY A 93 -0.57 -6.02 -22.85
C GLY A 93 0.15 -4.89 -23.58
N LEU A 94 0.91 -4.05 -22.85
CA LEU A 94 1.63 -2.91 -23.42
C LEU A 94 3.03 -3.28 -23.95
N ASP A 95 3.55 -4.46 -23.60
CA ASP A 95 4.89 -4.93 -23.96
C ASP A 95 6.01 -3.93 -23.60
N GLU A 96 5.86 -3.25 -22.45
CA GLU A 96 6.81 -2.24 -21.95
C GLU A 96 7.73 -2.84 -20.88
N PRO A 97 9.04 -2.50 -20.86
CA PRO A 97 9.98 -3.00 -19.86
C PRO A 97 9.71 -2.45 -18.46
N TYR A 98 9.07 -1.29 -18.36
CA TYR A 98 8.65 -0.65 -17.11
C TYR A 98 7.18 -0.24 -17.26
N PRO A 99 6.22 -1.10 -16.88
CA PRO A 99 4.82 -0.87 -17.19
C PRO A 99 4.33 0.46 -16.61
N ARG A 100 3.68 1.27 -17.46
CA ARG A 100 3.27 2.65 -17.15
C ARG A 100 2.58 2.81 -15.79
N GLY A 101 3.12 3.72 -14.96
CA GLY A 101 2.56 4.08 -13.66
C GLY A 101 1.13 4.64 -13.69
N GLN A 102 0.66 5.15 -14.84
CA GLN A 102 -0.72 5.64 -14.97
C GLN A 102 -1.79 4.55 -14.85
N LEU A 103 -1.49 3.30 -15.21
CA LEU A 103 -2.41 2.16 -15.05
C LEU A 103 -2.12 1.38 -13.78
N ASN A 104 -0.84 1.21 -13.43
CA ASN A 104 -0.44 0.55 -12.19
C ASN A 104 -0.82 1.34 -10.93
N GLY A 105 -0.80 2.68 -10.97
CA GLY A 105 -1.12 3.53 -9.82
C GLY A 105 -2.53 3.30 -9.25
N PRO A 106 -3.60 3.36 -10.08
CA PRO A 106 -4.95 3.01 -9.63
C PRO A 106 -5.08 1.58 -9.10
N MET A 107 -4.38 0.60 -9.69
CA MET A 107 -4.39 -0.79 -9.20
C MET A 107 -3.74 -0.89 -7.82
N ALA A 108 -2.55 -0.33 -7.65
CA ALA A 108 -1.84 -0.27 -6.37
C ALA A 108 -2.69 0.46 -5.31
N THR A 109 -3.39 1.53 -5.70
CA THR A 109 -4.32 2.23 -4.81
C THR A 109 -5.43 1.28 -4.34
N ALA A 110 -6.10 0.57 -5.26
CA ALA A 110 -7.18 -0.34 -4.92
C ALA A 110 -6.73 -1.46 -3.96
N GLU A 111 -5.49 -1.95 -4.11
CA GLU A 111 -4.93 -2.99 -3.24
C GLU A 111 -4.53 -2.47 -1.86
N ALA A 112 -4.05 -1.23 -1.78
CA ALA A 112 -3.58 -0.63 -0.53
C ALA A 112 -4.70 -0.04 0.35
N ILE A 113 -5.75 0.53 -0.25
CA ILE A 113 -6.78 1.23 0.51
C ILE A 113 -7.81 0.28 1.14
N SER A 114 -8.51 0.74 2.15
CA SER A 114 -9.66 0.07 2.77
C SER A 114 -10.87 1.02 2.84
N ARG A 115 -11.94 0.60 3.53
CA ARG A 115 -13.14 1.43 3.70
C ARG A 115 -12.78 2.80 4.29
N ASP A 116 -13.38 3.85 3.72
CA ASP A 116 -13.20 5.26 4.11
C ASP A 116 -11.76 5.80 4.02
N ALA A 117 -10.82 5.07 3.40
CA ALA A 117 -9.42 5.49 3.33
C ALA A 117 -9.23 6.76 2.49
N MET A 118 -9.86 6.84 1.32
CA MET A 118 -9.76 8.00 0.42
C MET A 118 -10.44 9.22 1.04
N TRP A 119 -11.66 9.08 1.57
CA TRP A 119 -12.33 10.17 2.29
C TRP A 119 -11.53 10.59 3.54
N GLY A 120 -10.96 9.62 4.24
CA GLY A 120 -10.15 9.81 5.44
C GLY A 120 -8.89 10.66 5.21
N ILE A 121 -8.25 10.56 4.05
CA ILE A 121 -7.10 11.41 3.70
C ILE A 121 -7.47 12.90 3.82
N TYR A 122 -8.66 13.28 3.37
CA TYR A 122 -9.12 14.68 3.37
C TYR A 122 -9.76 15.10 4.71
N ASN A 123 -10.44 14.18 5.39
CA ASN A 123 -11.33 14.51 6.50
C ASN A 123 -10.87 14.00 7.87
N LYS A 124 -9.85 13.14 7.91
CA LYS A 124 -9.21 12.60 9.13
C LYS A 124 -7.69 12.59 8.99
N PRO A 125 -7.04 13.75 8.71
CA PRO A 125 -5.60 13.77 8.51
C PRO A 125 -4.85 13.35 9.79
N ASN A 126 -3.97 12.35 9.68
CA ASN A 126 -3.01 12.06 10.74
C ASN A 126 -1.88 13.09 10.70
N LEU A 127 -2.00 14.15 11.50
CA LEU A 127 -0.94 15.16 11.67
C LEU A 127 0.08 14.79 12.74
N ARG A 128 -0.24 13.84 13.62
CA ARG A 128 0.66 13.38 14.69
C ARG A 128 1.88 12.65 14.12
N LYS A 129 1.75 12.04 12.94
CA LYS A 129 2.86 11.40 12.19
C LYS A 129 4.10 12.28 11.98
N PHE A 130 3.98 13.61 12.08
CA PHE A 130 5.12 14.52 11.92
C PHE A 130 5.95 14.70 13.21
N ILE A 131 5.39 14.33 14.37
CA ILE A 131 6.04 14.45 15.68
C ILE A 131 6.21 13.10 16.39
N GLU A 132 5.52 12.07 15.91
CA GLU A 132 5.65 10.70 16.43
C GLU A 132 6.92 10.02 15.90
N PRO A 133 7.40 8.97 16.59
CA PRO A 133 8.54 8.18 16.17
C PRO A 133 8.43 7.77 14.70
N THR A 134 9.48 8.03 13.93
CA THR A 134 9.48 7.79 12.48
C THR A 134 10.66 6.92 12.09
N VAL A 135 10.36 5.81 11.41
CA VAL A 135 11.37 4.92 10.84
C VAL A 135 11.76 5.44 9.46
N TYR A 136 13.05 5.52 9.18
CA TYR A 136 13.59 5.99 7.90
C TYR A 136 14.94 5.33 7.58
N GLY A 137 15.41 5.53 6.34
CA GLY A 137 16.69 4.97 5.90
C GLY A 137 16.69 3.45 5.72
N VAL A 138 15.50 2.85 5.53
CA VAL A 138 15.36 1.42 5.22
C VAL A 138 16.05 1.12 3.88
N ASP A 139 16.80 0.03 3.83
CA ASP A 139 17.53 -0.48 2.66
C ASP A 139 16.59 -1.07 1.61
N PHE A 140 15.75 -0.22 1.01
CA PHE A 140 14.86 -0.58 -0.08
C PHE A 140 15.61 -0.58 -1.43
N PRO A 141 15.40 -1.56 -2.34
CA PRO A 141 14.39 -2.64 -2.28
C PRO A 141 14.90 -3.93 -1.62
N ASN A 142 16.10 -3.96 -1.04
CA ASN A 142 16.67 -5.18 -0.48
C ASN A 142 15.83 -5.75 0.68
N ILE A 143 15.13 -4.90 1.43
CA ILE A 143 14.19 -5.28 2.49
C ILE A 143 13.02 -4.28 2.58
N CYS A 144 11.82 -4.76 2.90
CA CYS A 144 10.66 -3.92 3.16
C CYS A 144 10.19 -4.00 4.62
N LEU A 145 9.49 -2.96 5.08
CA LEU A 145 8.76 -3.01 6.34
C LEU A 145 7.36 -3.57 6.10
N THR A 146 7.02 -4.65 6.80
CA THR A 146 5.66 -5.18 6.88
C THR A 146 4.84 -4.48 7.96
N GLN A 147 5.52 -3.86 8.94
CA GLN A 147 4.92 -3.06 10.00
C GLN A 147 5.83 -1.90 10.42
N ALA A 148 5.24 -0.75 10.71
CA ALA A 148 5.88 0.40 11.36
C ALA A 148 4.80 1.20 12.09
N THR A 149 4.37 0.72 13.26
CA THR A 149 3.24 1.29 14.01
C THR A 149 3.68 1.74 15.39
N TYR A 150 3.39 3.00 15.72
CA TYR A 150 3.58 3.55 17.06
C TYR A 150 2.26 3.55 17.84
N ASP A 151 2.28 2.97 19.04
CA ASP A 151 1.21 3.03 20.03
C ASP A 151 1.58 4.09 21.08
N ALA A 152 0.90 5.24 21.02
CA ALA A 152 1.16 6.36 21.93
C ALA A 152 0.67 6.13 23.36
N GLU A 153 -0.26 5.21 23.60
CA GLU A 153 -0.74 4.90 24.96
C GLU A 153 0.27 4.02 25.70
N LYS A 154 0.91 3.11 24.97
CA LYS A 154 1.95 2.23 25.50
C LYS A 154 3.36 2.79 25.38
N SER A 155 3.54 3.86 24.62
CA SER A 155 4.85 4.37 24.19
C SER A 155 5.70 3.29 23.51
N VAL A 156 5.10 2.50 22.61
CA VAL A 156 5.80 1.39 21.93
C VAL A 156 5.77 1.59 20.41
N LEU A 157 6.94 1.57 19.78
CA LEU A 157 7.07 1.45 18.33
C LEU A 157 7.34 -0.01 17.96
N VAL A 158 6.48 -0.57 17.11
CA VAL A 158 6.64 -1.92 16.56
C VAL A 158 7.03 -1.82 15.09
N ILE A 159 8.12 -2.48 14.74
CA ILE A 159 8.64 -2.57 13.37
C ILE A 159 8.77 -4.04 13.02
N SER A 160 8.34 -4.42 11.82
CA SER A 160 8.58 -5.76 11.28
C SER A 160 9.09 -5.65 9.86
N THR A 161 10.04 -6.51 9.52
CA THR A 161 10.63 -6.62 8.18
C THR A 161 10.14 -7.88 7.47
N ASP A 162 10.14 -7.86 6.15
CA ASP A 162 9.95 -9.08 5.35
C ASP A 162 11.26 -9.84 5.14
N ARG A 163 11.20 -10.92 4.37
CA ARG A 163 12.37 -11.74 4.01
C ARG A 163 13.43 -11.00 3.18
N GLY A 164 13.09 -9.85 2.60
CA GLY A 164 13.91 -9.14 1.63
C GLY A 164 14.12 -9.90 0.31
N LEU A 165 14.97 -9.34 -0.55
CA LEU A 165 15.30 -9.98 -1.82
C LEU A 165 16.12 -11.26 -1.59
N PRO A 166 15.84 -12.35 -2.33
CA PRO A 166 16.58 -13.61 -2.16
C PRO A 166 18.10 -13.46 -2.28
N ALA A 167 18.58 -12.57 -3.14
CA ALA A 167 20.01 -12.32 -3.35
C ALA A 167 20.69 -11.55 -2.20
N SER A 168 19.91 -10.92 -1.32
CA SER A 168 20.38 -10.07 -0.22
C SER A 168 20.11 -10.67 1.16
N SER A 169 19.39 -11.80 1.22
CA SER A 169 19.03 -12.49 2.46
C SER A 169 20.25 -12.73 3.36
N GLY A 170 20.14 -12.32 4.63
CA GLY A 170 21.18 -12.47 5.65
C GLY A 170 22.31 -11.44 5.58
N HIS A 171 22.37 -10.58 4.55
CA HIS A 171 23.36 -9.50 4.53
C HIS A 171 23.07 -8.48 5.65
N PRO A 172 24.12 -7.84 6.22
CA PRO A 172 23.94 -6.76 7.18
C PRO A 172 23.21 -5.56 6.57
N THR A 173 22.35 -4.94 7.36
CA THR A 173 21.63 -3.71 6.99
C THR A 173 21.34 -2.88 8.25
N SER A 174 20.87 -1.65 8.07
CA SER A 174 20.41 -0.81 9.18
C SER A 174 19.25 0.08 8.75
N PHE A 175 18.54 0.60 9.75
CA PHE A 175 17.56 1.66 9.58
C PHE A 175 17.58 2.58 10.81
N ARG A 176 17.01 3.77 10.69
CA ARG A 176 17.01 4.79 11.74
C ARG A 176 15.62 5.12 12.23
N ILE A 177 15.55 5.55 13.48
CA ILE A 177 14.35 6.02 14.16
C ILE A 177 14.61 7.44 14.66
N THR A 178 13.83 8.39 14.18
CA THR A 178 13.84 9.79 14.64
C THR A 178 12.61 10.12 15.49
N ASN A 179 12.56 11.34 16.04
CA ASN A 179 11.53 11.84 16.96
C ASN A 179 11.41 10.99 18.24
N VAL A 180 12.54 10.55 18.76
CA VAL A 180 12.65 9.72 19.98
C VAL A 180 13.64 10.32 20.96
N ASN A 181 13.59 9.90 22.22
CA ASN A 181 14.65 10.19 23.17
C ASN A 181 15.69 9.05 23.12
N PRO A 182 16.86 9.24 22.47
CA PRO A 182 17.84 8.16 22.29
C PRO A 182 18.51 7.71 23.59
N ARG A 183 18.23 8.37 24.72
CA ARG A 183 18.79 8.02 26.04
C ARG A 183 17.83 7.21 26.92
N LEU A 184 16.58 7.09 26.52
CA LEU A 184 15.54 6.44 27.30
C LEU A 184 14.69 5.58 26.37
N PHE A 185 15.17 4.37 26.11
CA PHE A 185 14.42 3.36 25.39
C PHE A 185 14.95 1.96 25.73
N SER A 186 14.18 0.92 25.38
CA SER A 186 14.70 -0.45 25.28
C SER A 186 14.35 -1.06 23.94
N LEU A 187 15.27 -1.86 23.40
CA LEU A 187 15.10 -2.59 22.15
C LEU A 187 14.96 -4.08 22.45
N LYS A 188 13.93 -4.70 21.86
CA LYS A 188 13.89 -6.15 21.67
C LYS A 188 13.91 -6.48 20.19
N VAL A 189 14.70 -7.47 19.82
CA VAL A 189 14.75 -8.06 18.47
C VAL A 189 14.30 -9.51 18.60
N ASP A 190 13.27 -9.89 17.86
CA ASP A 190 12.69 -11.24 17.85
C ASP A 190 12.34 -11.77 19.26
N GLY A 191 11.89 -10.85 20.13
CA GLY A 191 11.47 -11.13 21.50
C GLY A 191 12.56 -11.01 22.57
N GLU A 192 13.82 -10.95 22.16
CA GLU A 192 14.98 -10.89 23.06
C GLU A 192 15.53 -9.47 23.20
N LEU A 193 15.97 -9.10 24.41
CA LEU A 193 16.62 -7.80 24.64
C LEU A 193 17.90 -7.70 23.79
N SER A 194 18.08 -6.55 23.14
CA SER A 194 19.18 -6.32 22.22
C SER A 194 19.86 -4.98 22.44
N GLU A 195 21.18 -4.97 22.30
CA GLU A 195 22.02 -3.77 22.27
C GLU A 195 22.55 -3.50 20.85
N GLN A 196 21.93 -4.08 19.81
CA GLN A 196 22.30 -3.90 18.40
C GLN A 196 21.82 -2.55 17.85
N TYR A 197 22.21 -1.48 18.52
CA TYR A 197 21.90 -0.12 18.11
C TYR A 197 23.06 0.82 18.40
N GLU A 198 23.06 1.96 17.72
CA GLU A 198 23.91 3.09 18.04
C GLU A 198 23.12 4.40 17.95
N ILE A 199 23.64 5.45 18.60
CA ILE A 199 23.03 6.78 18.54
C ILE A 199 23.77 7.62 17.52
N VAL A 200 23.08 7.98 16.43
CA VAL A 200 23.65 8.74 15.32
C VAL A 200 22.88 10.04 15.15
N ASN A 201 23.55 11.17 15.35
CA ASN A 201 22.95 12.51 15.24
C ASN A 201 21.68 12.74 16.09
N GLY A 202 21.54 12.03 17.22
CA GLY A 202 20.38 12.12 18.10
C GLY A 202 19.25 11.14 17.76
N ASP A 203 19.39 10.35 16.71
CA ASP A 203 18.48 9.27 16.33
C ASP A 203 19.03 7.91 16.79
N ILE A 204 18.15 6.91 16.84
CA ILE A 204 18.53 5.51 17.08
C ILE A 204 18.75 4.84 15.74
N GLU A 205 19.95 4.31 15.47
CA GLU A 205 20.22 3.43 14.34
C GLU A 205 20.24 1.98 14.83
N ILE A 206 19.41 1.12 14.24
CA ILE A 206 19.35 -0.31 14.56
C ILE A 206 20.10 -1.06 13.47
N SER A 207 21.11 -1.85 13.87
CA SER A 207 21.81 -2.77 12.99
C SER A 207 21.15 -4.14 13.02
N THR A 208 20.91 -4.72 11.86
CA THR A 208 20.26 -6.03 11.71
C THR A 208 20.75 -6.75 10.45
N THR A 209 20.17 -7.91 10.15
CA THR A 209 20.31 -8.58 8.86
C THR A 209 19.04 -8.46 8.02
N ILE A 210 19.17 -8.62 6.71
CA ILE A 210 18.04 -8.75 5.80
C ILE A 210 17.34 -10.08 6.07
N GLY A 211 16.06 -10.01 6.45
CA GLY A 211 15.26 -11.16 6.83
C GLY A 211 14.04 -10.75 7.65
N GLU A 212 13.16 -11.73 7.90
CA GLU A 212 11.97 -11.53 8.73
C GLU A 212 12.40 -11.33 10.19
N HIS A 213 12.27 -10.10 10.68
CA HIS A 213 12.58 -9.71 12.05
C HIS A 213 11.46 -8.86 12.63
N THR A 214 11.30 -8.88 13.95
CA THR A 214 10.43 -7.97 14.69
C THR A 214 11.23 -7.19 15.71
N PHE A 215 11.06 -5.87 15.68
CA PHE A 215 11.69 -4.92 16.58
C PHE A 215 10.60 -4.28 17.44
N LEU A 216 10.75 -4.40 18.76
CA LEU A 216 9.90 -3.72 19.73
C LEU A 216 10.75 -2.67 20.44
N ILE A 217 10.35 -1.41 20.31
CA ILE A 217 11.05 -0.27 20.90
C ILE A 217 10.12 0.38 21.92
N ASP A 218 10.38 0.16 23.20
CA ASP A 218 9.72 0.87 24.30
C ASP A 218 10.41 2.23 24.49
N LEU A 219 9.66 3.34 24.39
CA LEU A 219 10.14 4.74 24.33
C LEU A 219 9.75 5.59 25.54
#